data_AF-A0A7C1ZSQ9-F1
#
_entry.id   AF-A0A7C1ZSQ9-F1
#
_cell.length_a   1.000
_cell.length_b   1.000
_cell.length_c   1.000
_cell.angle_alpha   90.00
_cell.angle_beta   90.00
_cell.angle_gamma   90.00
#
_symmetry.space_group_name_H-M   'P 1'
#
loop_
_entity.id
_entity.type
_entity.pdbx_description
1 polymer ?
#
loop_
_entity_poly.entity_id
_entity_poly.type
_entity_poly.pdbx_seq_one_letter_code
_entity_poly.pdbx_strand_id
1 'polypeptide(L)'
;MSLAETIPKKLQSRIDHIIDNVTPNPWLTEVQKQDYVAKIKVLLEQKNAVLIAHYYVDDELQALAEQTGGYVSDSLDMANFGARHQANTLVVCGVRFMGETAKILSPEKTVIMPTLEAECSLDLGCPIDEFSQFCDQYPDHQVVVYANTSVEVKARADWIVTSSNAIQIIQHLMAQGKKIIWGPDRHLGQYINNKTGADMILWQGHCIVHDEFKLHELEVLMEKYPDAEVLVHPESPESIIAKADFVGSTKQIIAAGKASKADTLIIATDYGLFYKMSQVVPNKRLIPAPTGGKSATCKSCAHCPWMGMNTLVNLYETLRDMQNIVEVDEQTRLKALIPLNRMLDFSYQQGILTAGDA
;
A
#
# COMPACT_ATOMS: atom_id res chain seq x y z
N MET A 1 -1.75 23.79 17.58
CA MET A 1 -1.64 22.63 16.68
C MET A 1 -2.84 22.66 15.76
N SER A 2 -2.64 22.48 14.46
CA SER A 2 -3.72 22.45 13.46
C SER A 2 -4.60 21.19 13.64
N LEU A 3 -5.75 21.12 12.96
CA LEU A 3 -6.54 19.89 12.90
C LEU A 3 -5.71 18.74 12.31
N ALA A 4 -4.95 19.03 11.25
CA ALA A 4 -4.03 18.11 10.59
C ALA A 4 -2.99 17.48 11.51
N GLU A 5 -2.56 18.16 12.58
CA GLU A 5 -1.64 17.61 13.58
C GLU A 5 -2.39 16.91 14.73
N THR A 6 -3.45 17.55 15.21
CA THR A 6 -4.10 17.17 16.47
C THR A 6 -4.91 15.89 16.33
N ILE A 7 -5.58 15.69 15.19
CA ILE A 7 -6.45 14.53 14.97
C ILE A 7 -5.65 13.23 14.81
N PRO A 8 -4.64 13.13 13.91
CA PRO A 8 -3.83 11.90 13.79
C PRO A 8 -3.18 11.51 15.12
N LYS A 9 -2.66 12.50 15.86
CA LYS A 9 -2.05 12.26 17.17
C LYS A 9 -3.03 11.68 18.20
N LYS A 10 -4.29 12.13 18.21
CA LYS A 10 -5.33 11.60 19.10
C LYS A 10 -5.75 10.18 18.73
N LEU A 11 -5.72 9.85 17.43
CA LEU A 11 -6.12 8.53 16.93
C LEU A 11 -5.05 7.46 17.12
N GLN A 12 -3.77 7.87 17.30
CA GLN A 12 -2.66 6.94 17.41
C GLN A 12 -2.86 5.84 18.47
N SER A 13 -3.34 6.17 19.66
CA SER A 13 -3.53 5.16 20.72
C SER A 13 -4.61 4.13 20.38
N ARG A 14 -5.63 4.53 19.61
CA ARG A 14 -6.66 3.61 19.11
C ARG A 14 -6.08 2.72 18.01
N ILE A 15 -5.29 3.28 17.10
CA ILE A 15 -4.61 2.52 16.04
C ILE A 15 -3.68 1.49 16.66
N ASP A 16 -2.86 1.90 17.63
CA ASP A 16 -1.98 1.02 18.41
C ASP A 16 -2.77 -0.12 19.08
N HIS A 17 -3.90 0.19 19.72
CA HIS A 17 -4.74 -0.84 20.33
C HIS A 17 -5.31 -1.83 19.32
N ILE A 18 -5.70 -1.40 18.12
CA ILE A 18 -6.18 -2.30 17.07
C ILE A 18 -5.05 -3.27 16.66
N ILE A 19 -3.84 -2.74 16.45
CA ILE A 19 -2.66 -3.52 16.07
C ILE A 19 -2.33 -4.58 17.12
N ASP A 20 -2.31 -4.20 18.40
CA ASP A 20 -2.00 -5.10 19.52
C ASP A 20 -3.01 -6.26 19.65
N ASN A 21 -4.19 -6.14 19.03
CA ASN A 21 -5.25 -7.15 19.05
C ASN A 21 -5.45 -7.85 17.69
N VAL A 22 -4.58 -7.60 16.70
CA VAL A 22 -4.60 -8.37 15.45
C VAL A 22 -4.23 -9.82 15.78
N THR A 23 -5.13 -10.74 15.43
CA THR A 23 -4.92 -12.16 15.71
C THR A 23 -3.87 -12.74 14.76
N PRO A 24 -2.82 -13.40 15.26
CA PRO A 24 -1.80 -14.01 14.41
C PRO A 24 -2.37 -15.09 13.51
N ASN A 25 -1.70 -15.31 12.38
CA ASN A 25 -2.06 -16.36 11.43
C ASN A 25 -2.02 -17.74 12.10
N PRO A 26 -2.99 -18.63 11.81
CA PRO A 26 -2.91 -19.99 12.28
C PRO A 26 -1.66 -20.64 11.68
N TRP A 27 -0.83 -21.26 12.52
CA TRP A 27 0.34 -21.98 12.04
C TRP A 27 -0.11 -23.23 11.27
N LEU A 28 0.24 -23.29 9.98
CA LEU A 28 -0.06 -24.42 9.10
C LEU A 28 1.22 -25.23 8.84
N THR A 29 1.09 -26.55 8.88
CA THR A 29 2.11 -27.45 8.34
C THR A 29 2.16 -27.36 6.82
N GLU A 30 3.29 -27.73 6.20
CA GLU A 30 3.42 -27.76 4.73
C GLU A 30 2.34 -28.60 4.03
N VAL A 31 1.94 -29.71 4.65
CA VAL A 31 0.84 -30.56 4.13
C VAL A 31 -0.50 -29.81 4.17
N GLN A 32 -0.79 -29.09 5.24
CA GLN A 32 -2.02 -28.28 5.33
C GLN A 32 -2.02 -27.13 4.33
N LYS A 33 -0.89 -26.44 4.17
CA LYS A 33 -0.75 -25.36 3.17
C LYS A 33 -1.03 -25.87 1.76
N GLN A 34 -0.43 -27.00 1.38
CA GLN A 34 -0.66 -27.63 0.08
C GLN A 34 -2.13 -28.02 -0.13
N ASP A 35 -2.79 -28.55 0.90
CA ASP A 35 -4.22 -28.88 0.86
C ASP A 35 -5.09 -27.63 0.66
N TYR A 36 -4.84 -26.54 1.40
CA TYR A 36 -5.56 -25.27 1.19
C TYR A 36 -5.32 -24.69 -0.19
N VAL A 37 -4.07 -24.65 -0.66
CA VAL A 37 -3.71 -24.19 -2.01
C VAL A 37 -4.48 -24.98 -3.07
N ALA A 38 -4.53 -26.31 -2.97
CA ALA A 38 -5.26 -27.14 -3.92
C ALA A 38 -6.77 -26.84 -3.91
N LYS A 39 -7.37 -26.69 -2.73
CA LYS A 39 -8.79 -26.35 -2.58
C LYS A 39 -9.12 -24.96 -3.13
N ILE A 40 -8.27 -23.97 -2.86
CA ILE A 40 -8.46 -22.60 -3.34
C ILE A 40 -8.41 -22.54 -4.87
N LYS A 41 -7.46 -23.24 -5.50
CA LYS A 41 -7.37 -23.31 -6.97
C LYS A 41 -8.68 -23.78 -7.61
N VAL A 42 -9.27 -24.85 -7.07
CA VAL A 42 -10.57 -25.36 -7.53
C VAL A 42 -11.67 -24.33 -7.36
N LEU A 43 -11.71 -23.63 -6.22
CA LEU A 43 -12.73 -22.60 -5.97
C LEU A 43 -12.57 -21.39 -6.88
N LEU A 44 -11.35 -20.93 -7.17
CA LEU A 44 -11.11 -19.82 -8.08
C LEU A 44 -11.70 -20.09 -9.46
N GLU A 45 -11.50 -21.30 -10.00
CA GLU A 45 -12.11 -21.72 -11.27
C GLU A 45 -13.64 -21.77 -11.18
N GLN A 46 -14.18 -22.44 -10.16
CA GLN A 46 -15.63 -22.60 -9.97
C GLN A 46 -16.38 -21.27 -9.82
N LYS A 47 -15.74 -20.27 -9.21
CA LYS A 47 -16.32 -18.95 -8.96
C LYS A 47 -15.99 -17.92 -10.05
N ASN A 48 -15.28 -18.34 -11.10
CA ASN A 48 -14.72 -17.44 -12.12
C ASN A 48 -14.03 -16.22 -11.44
N ALA A 49 -13.12 -16.54 -10.52
CA ALA A 49 -12.45 -15.59 -9.66
C ALA A 49 -10.98 -15.45 -10.02
N VAL A 50 -10.47 -14.21 -9.93
CA VAL A 50 -9.04 -13.92 -10.07
C VAL A 50 -8.47 -13.43 -8.74
N LEU A 51 -7.29 -13.94 -8.38
CA LEU A 51 -6.59 -13.57 -7.15
C LEU A 51 -5.63 -12.41 -7.41
N ILE A 52 -5.82 -11.31 -6.68
CA ILE A 52 -5.01 -10.09 -6.76
C ILE A 52 -4.38 -9.87 -5.39
N ALA A 53 -3.06 -9.98 -5.31
CA ALA A 53 -2.31 -9.91 -4.06
C ALA A 53 -1.39 -8.68 -4.04
N HIS A 54 -1.39 -7.96 -2.94
CA HIS A 54 -0.38 -6.91 -2.72
C HIS A 54 0.98 -7.55 -2.40
N TYR A 55 2.10 -6.88 -2.72
CA TYR A 55 3.45 -7.36 -2.38
C TYR A 55 3.71 -7.62 -0.89
N TYR A 56 2.84 -7.17 0.02
CA TYR A 56 3.07 -7.25 1.47
C TYR A 56 2.31 -8.39 2.16
N VAL A 57 1.49 -9.14 1.41
CA VAL A 57 0.85 -10.34 1.96
C VAL A 57 1.85 -11.50 2.01
N ASP A 58 1.53 -12.53 2.78
CA ASP A 58 2.40 -13.70 2.93
C ASP A 58 2.81 -14.33 1.59
N ASP A 59 4.04 -14.83 1.54
CA ASP A 59 4.67 -15.47 0.38
C ASP A 59 3.77 -16.54 -0.28
N GLU A 60 3.01 -17.29 0.52
CA GLU A 60 2.10 -18.32 0.05
C GLU A 60 0.94 -17.77 -0.78
N LEU A 61 0.42 -16.59 -0.40
CA LEU A 61 -0.64 -15.92 -1.14
C LEU A 61 -0.10 -15.26 -2.42
N GLN A 62 1.10 -14.68 -2.35
CA GLN A 62 1.79 -14.16 -3.54
C GLN A 62 2.04 -15.31 -4.55
N ALA A 63 2.62 -16.41 -4.09
CA ALA A 63 2.88 -17.60 -4.90
C ALA A 63 1.59 -18.19 -5.48
N LEU A 64 0.52 -18.26 -4.68
CA LEU A 64 -0.77 -18.74 -5.15
C LEU A 64 -1.33 -17.85 -6.27
N ALA A 65 -1.29 -16.53 -6.12
CA ALA A 65 -1.74 -15.60 -7.15
C ALA A 65 -0.96 -15.80 -8.46
N GLU A 66 0.37 -15.90 -8.39
CA GLU A 66 1.21 -16.17 -9.56
C GLU A 66 0.87 -17.51 -10.23
N GLN A 67 0.63 -18.56 -9.45
CA GLN A 67 0.33 -19.91 -9.95
C GLN A 67 -1.05 -20.04 -10.59
N THR A 68 -2.01 -19.15 -10.25
CA THR A 68 -3.39 -19.23 -10.73
C THR A 68 -3.71 -18.23 -11.83
N GLY A 69 -2.70 -17.58 -12.42
CA GLY A 69 -2.90 -16.52 -13.41
C GLY A 69 -3.51 -15.24 -12.80
N GLY A 70 -3.36 -15.08 -11.48
CA GLY A 70 -3.63 -13.84 -10.78
C GLY A 70 -2.49 -12.85 -10.90
N TYR A 71 -2.47 -11.85 -10.01
CA TYR A 71 -1.53 -10.75 -10.11
C TYR A 71 -0.97 -10.32 -8.76
N VAL A 72 0.35 -10.12 -8.70
CA VAL A 72 1.07 -9.65 -7.50
C VAL A 72 1.71 -8.31 -7.80
N SER A 73 1.21 -7.23 -7.19
CA SER A 73 1.63 -5.87 -7.54
C SER A 73 1.42 -4.82 -6.44
N ASP A 74 1.75 -3.56 -6.77
CA ASP A 74 1.43 -2.39 -5.94
C ASP A 74 -0.03 -1.94 -6.13
N SER A 75 -0.50 -1.01 -5.30
CA SER A 75 -1.90 -0.57 -5.32
C SER A 75 -2.39 -0.05 -6.67
N LEU A 76 -1.53 0.62 -7.46
CA LEU A 76 -1.91 1.21 -8.75
C LEU A 76 -2.16 0.12 -9.79
N ASP A 77 -1.21 -0.81 -9.87
CA ASP A 77 -1.24 -1.93 -10.80
C ASP A 77 -2.37 -2.92 -10.44
N MET A 78 -2.61 -3.19 -9.14
CA MET A 78 -3.73 -4.03 -8.67
C MET A 78 -5.09 -3.48 -9.11
N ALA A 79 -5.31 -2.17 -8.89
CA ALA A 79 -6.55 -1.49 -9.26
C ALA A 79 -6.80 -1.57 -10.77
N ASN A 80 -5.75 -1.35 -11.56
CA ASN A 80 -5.81 -1.41 -13.02
C ASN A 80 -6.08 -2.83 -13.55
N PHE A 81 -5.36 -3.83 -13.03
CA PHE A 81 -5.53 -5.23 -13.38
C PHE A 81 -6.97 -5.69 -13.08
N GLY A 82 -7.45 -5.48 -11.86
CA GLY A 82 -8.79 -5.89 -11.44
C GLY A 82 -9.90 -5.26 -12.29
N ALA A 83 -9.78 -3.98 -12.64
CA ALA A 83 -10.73 -3.28 -13.50
C ALA A 83 -10.87 -3.93 -14.89
N ARG A 84 -9.74 -4.34 -15.47
CA ARG A 84 -9.65 -4.82 -16.86
C ARG A 84 -9.78 -6.33 -17.00
N HIS A 85 -9.60 -7.09 -15.93
CA HIS A 85 -9.66 -8.55 -15.96
C HIS A 85 -11.08 -9.06 -16.28
N GLN A 86 -11.20 -10.17 -17.01
CA GLN A 86 -12.48 -10.73 -17.49
C GLN A 86 -13.25 -11.50 -16.41
N ALA A 87 -12.65 -11.77 -15.26
CA ALA A 87 -13.28 -12.50 -14.16
C ALA A 87 -14.45 -11.71 -13.56
N ASN A 88 -15.53 -12.41 -13.25
CA ASN A 88 -16.70 -11.84 -12.58
C ASN A 88 -16.46 -11.59 -11.09
N THR A 89 -15.52 -12.35 -10.49
CA THR A 89 -15.14 -12.22 -9.09
C THR A 89 -13.69 -11.76 -8.98
N LEU A 90 -13.45 -10.70 -8.20
CA LEU A 90 -12.11 -10.25 -7.82
C LEU A 90 -11.86 -10.63 -6.36
N VAL A 91 -10.77 -11.34 -6.10
CA VAL A 91 -10.32 -11.67 -4.75
C VAL A 91 -9.13 -10.81 -4.42
N VAL A 92 -9.31 -9.82 -3.54
CA VAL A 92 -8.26 -8.87 -3.19
C VAL A 92 -7.63 -9.28 -1.86
N CYS A 93 -6.40 -9.81 -1.93
CA CYS A 93 -5.55 -10.08 -0.77
C CYS A 93 -4.71 -8.82 -0.47
N GLY A 94 -5.14 -8.07 0.53
CA GLY A 94 -4.55 -6.78 0.90
C GLY A 94 -5.34 -6.16 2.05
N VAL A 95 -5.45 -4.83 2.04
CA VAL A 95 -6.20 -4.07 3.05
C VAL A 95 -7.45 -3.41 2.46
N ARG A 96 -8.39 -3.01 3.31
CA ARG A 96 -9.78 -2.69 2.98
C ARG A 96 -9.92 -1.66 1.87
N PHE A 97 -9.18 -0.55 1.96
CA PHE A 97 -9.23 0.49 0.92
C PHE A 97 -8.86 -0.04 -0.48
N MET A 98 -8.07 -1.11 -0.60
CA MET A 98 -7.69 -1.73 -1.88
C MET A 98 -8.88 -2.50 -2.47
N GLY A 99 -9.58 -3.29 -1.65
CA GLY A 99 -10.83 -3.94 -2.05
C GLY A 99 -11.91 -2.94 -2.42
N GLU A 100 -12.03 -1.86 -1.65
CA GLU A 100 -12.94 -0.75 -1.96
C GLU A 100 -12.57 -0.05 -3.27
N THR A 101 -11.27 0.16 -3.54
CA THR A 101 -10.80 0.71 -4.83
C THR A 101 -11.16 -0.20 -6.00
N ALA A 102 -11.00 -1.52 -5.84
CA ALA A 102 -11.43 -2.48 -6.86
C ALA A 102 -12.95 -2.42 -7.08
N LYS A 103 -13.75 -2.29 -6.01
CA LYS A 103 -15.21 -2.15 -6.12
C LYS A 103 -15.66 -0.83 -6.75
N ILE A 104 -14.93 0.26 -6.51
CA ILE A 104 -15.18 1.55 -7.18
C ILE A 104 -15.03 1.42 -8.70
N LEU A 105 -13.97 0.75 -9.15
CA LEU A 105 -13.63 0.59 -10.57
C LEU A 105 -14.43 -0.50 -11.29
N SER A 106 -14.89 -1.52 -10.57
CA SER A 106 -15.66 -2.63 -11.10
C SER A 106 -16.96 -2.83 -10.30
N PRO A 107 -17.91 -1.88 -10.36
CA PRO A 107 -19.16 -1.97 -9.61
C PRO A 107 -19.97 -3.22 -9.96
N GLU A 108 -19.85 -3.71 -11.20
CA GLU A 108 -20.51 -4.90 -11.73
C GLU A 108 -19.92 -6.22 -11.24
N LYS A 109 -18.66 -6.23 -10.78
CA LYS A 109 -17.98 -7.44 -10.30
C LYS A 109 -18.26 -7.67 -8.82
N THR A 110 -18.23 -8.94 -8.42
CA THR A 110 -18.18 -9.32 -7.01
C THR A 110 -16.74 -9.15 -6.53
N VAL A 111 -16.53 -8.29 -5.53
CA VAL A 111 -15.21 -8.09 -4.92
C VAL A 111 -15.24 -8.68 -3.52
N ILE A 112 -14.35 -9.61 -3.23
CA ILE A 112 -14.21 -10.23 -1.91
C ILE A 112 -12.78 -10.08 -1.39
N MET A 113 -12.65 -10.07 -0.07
CA MET A 113 -11.36 -10.04 0.63
C MET A 113 -11.31 -11.16 1.66
N PRO A 114 -10.13 -11.74 1.97
CA PRO A 114 -10.03 -12.76 3.01
C PRO A 114 -10.57 -12.32 4.38
N THR A 115 -10.50 -11.02 4.68
CA THR A 115 -11.20 -10.37 5.80
C THR A 115 -11.42 -8.89 5.49
N LEU A 116 -12.54 -8.33 5.93
CA LEU A 116 -12.82 -6.89 5.86
C LEU A 116 -12.20 -6.10 7.02
N GLU A 117 -11.63 -6.78 8.03
CA GLU A 117 -10.98 -6.17 9.18
C GLU A 117 -9.50 -5.79 8.92
N ALA A 118 -8.95 -6.16 7.76
CA ALA A 118 -7.61 -5.78 7.34
C ALA A 118 -7.58 -4.28 6.97
N GLU A 119 -7.39 -3.40 7.95
CA GLU A 119 -7.39 -1.94 7.77
C GLU A 119 -6.00 -1.36 7.44
N CYS A 120 -5.88 -0.03 7.40
CA CYS A 120 -4.60 0.66 7.23
C CYS A 120 -4.47 1.84 8.21
N SER A 121 -3.32 1.96 8.87
CA SER A 121 -3.06 3.09 9.81
C SER A 121 -3.24 4.47 9.17
N LEU A 122 -2.89 4.61 7.89
CA LEU A 122 -3.07 5.86 7.13
C LEU A 122 -4.53 6.22 6.92
N ASP A 123 -5.36 5.21 6.67
CA ASP A 123 -6.80 5.36 6.50
C ASP A 123 -7.47 5.68 7.84
N LEU A 124 -7.23 4.84 8.85
CA LEU A 124 -7.76 5.04 10.21
C LEU A 124 -7.31 6.37 10.83
N GLY A 125 -6.14 6.87 10.45
CA GLY A 125 -5.59 8.17 10.88
C GLY A 125 -6.15 9.38 10.12
N CYS A 126 -7.05 9.18 9.16
CA CYS A 126 -7.63 10.23 8.31
C CYS A 126 -9.16 10.09 8.15
N PRO A 127 -9.95 10.18 9.23
CA PRO A 127 -11.40 10.04 9.11
C PRO A 127 -12.03 11.21 8.32
N ILE A 128 -13.07 10.91 7.55
CA ILE A 128 -13.66 11.85 6.58
C ILE A 128 -14.19 13.14 7.21
N ASP A 129 -14.83 13.09 8.38
CA ASP A 129 -15.46 14.28 8.97
C ASP A 129 -14.40 15.31 9.37
N GLU A 130 -13.36 14.86 10.08
CA GLU A 130 -12.24 15.70 10.48
C GLU A 130 -11.39 16.14 9.28
N PHE A 131 -11.17 15.25 8.31
CA PHE A 131 -10.42 15.59 7.10
C PHE A 131 -11.16 16.64 6.25
N SER A 132 -12.48 16.54 6.14
CA SER A 132 -13.31 17.54 5.44
C SER A 132 -13.26 18.88 6.13
N GLN A 133 -13.41 18.91 7.46
CA GLN A 133 -13.27 20.16 8.25
C GLN A 133 -11.91 20.81 8.04
N PHE A 134 -10.83 20.02 7.98
CA PHE A 134 -9.50 20.53 7.67
C PHE A 134 -9.42 21.07 6.23
N CYS A 135 -9.93 20.34 5.24
CA CYS A 135 -9.92 20.80 3.85
C CYS A 135 -10.70 22.11 3.66
N ASP A 136 -11.82 22.26 4.35
CA ASP A 136 -12.70 23.43 4.26
C ASP A 136 -12.08 24.71 4.86
N GLN A 137 -10.98 24.58 5.62
CA GLN A 137 -10.16 25.74 6.04
C GLN A 137 -9.36 26.35 4.88
N TYR A 138 -9.25 25.65 3.75
CA TYR A 138 -8.44 26.04 2.60
C TYR A 138 -9.21 25.87 1.27
N PRO A 139 -10.34 26.59 1.06
CA PRO A 139 -11.24 26.36 -0.07
C PRO A 139 -10.61 26.56 -1.46
N ASP A 140 -9.51 27.32 -1.56
CA ASP A 140 -8.79 27.55 -2.81
C ASP A 140 -7.73 26.48 -3.15
N HIS A 141 -7.61 25.42 -2.35
CA HIS A 141 -6.63 24.35 -2.55
C HIS A 141 -7.26 23.14 -3.24
N GLN A 142 -6.48 22.50 -4.12
CA GLN A 142 -6.78 21.17 -4.62
C GLN A 142 -6.50 20.14 -3.52
N VAL A 143 -7.46 19.25 -3.27
CA VAL A 143 -7.30 18.17 -2.31
C VAL A 143 -6.73 16.94 -3.02
N VAL A 144 -5.48 16.62 -2.71
CA VAL A 144 -4.77 15.46 -3.26
C VAL A 144 -4.60 14.44 -2.14
N VAL A 145 -5.15 13.25 -2.32
CA VAL A 145 -5.04 12.17 -1.34
C VAL A 145 -4.30 10.97 -1.91
N TYR A 146 -3.49 10.34 -1.08
CA TYR A 146 -2.91 9.04 -1.36
C TYR A 146 -4.01 7.97 -1.40
N ALA A 147 -3.84 6.93 -2.22
CA ALA A 147 -4.82 5.85 -2.36
C ALA A 147 -5.15 5.12 -1.05
N ASN A 148 -4.25 5.20 -0.07
CA ASN A 148 -4.35 4.59 1.26
C ASN A 148 -5.31 5.37 2.19
N THR A 149 -6.54 5.59 1.74
CA THR A 149 -7.63 6.28 2.46
C THR A 149 -8.98 5.65 2.12
N SER A 150 -10.01 5.90 2.92
CA SER A 150 -11.35 5.36 2.71
C SER A 150 -12.01 5.86 1.41
N VAL A 151 -13.10 5.20 0.99
CA VAL A 151 -13.95 5.66 -0.12
C VAL A 151 -14.45 7.08 0.09
N GLU A 152 -14.84 7.45 1.31
CA GLU A 152 -15.40 8.76 1.62
C GLU A 152 -14.33 9.85 1.47
N VAL A 153 -13.09 9.60 1.92
CA VAL A 153 -11.96 10.51 1.72
C VAL A 153 -11.63 10.64 0.23
N LYS A 154 -11.63 9.52 -0.51
CA LYS A 154 -11.49 9.53 -1.97
C LYS A 154 -12.59 10.36 -2.64
N ALA A 155 -13.83 10.27 -2.17
CA ALA A 155 -14.96 11.02 -2.70
C ALA A 155 -14.89 12.54 -2.43
N ARG A 156 -14.13 12.95 -1.40
CA ARG A 156 -13.87 14.36 -1.06
C ARG A 156 -12.69 14.97 -1.84
N ALA A 157 -11.84 14.13 -2.43
CA ALA A 157 -10.60 14.55 -3.08
C ALA A 157 -10.80 15.02 -4.53
N ASP A 158 -9.93 15.91 -4.98
CA ASP A 158 -9.81 16.29 -6.38
C ASP A 158 -8.92 15.33 -7.16
N TRP A 159 -7.90 14.76 -6.50
CA TRP A 159 -6.97 13.80 -7.07
C TRP A 159 -6.66 12.69 -6.09
N ILE A 160 -6.54 11.48 -6.63
CA ILE A 160 -5.93 10.36 -5.92
C ILE A 160 -4.55 10.14 -6.52
N VAL A 161 -3.59 9.72 -5.70
CA VAL A 161 -2.25 9.33 -6.15
C VAL A 161 -1.83 8.00 -5.52
N THR A 162 -0.76 7.42 -6.04
CA THR A 162 0.02 6.37 -5.38
C THR A 162 1.48 6.80 -5.23
N SER A 163 2.28 6.06 -4.46
CA SER A 163 3.73 6.33 -4.38
C SER A 163 4.43 6.24 -5.74
N SER A 164 3.84 5.54 -6.72
CA SER A 164 4.36 5.39 -8.09
C SER A 164 4.16 6.64 -8.97
N ASN A 165 3.16 7.50 -8.71
CA ASN A 165 2.82 8.64 -9.57
C ASN A 165 2.64 9.99 -8.85
N ALA A 166 2.79 10.03 -7.52
CA ALA A 166 2.53 11.22 -6.71
C ALA A 166 3.40 12.42 -7.13
N ILE A 167 4.70 12.23 -7.36
CA ILE A 167 5.61 13.33 -7.78
C ILE A 167 5.12 13.95 -9.09
N GLN A 168 4.81 13.12 -10.08
CA GLN A 168 4.42 13.55 -11.42
C GLN A 168 3.09 14.31 -11.40
N ILE A 169 2.10 13.82 -10.64
CA ILE A 169 0.80 14.50 -10.47
C ILE A 169 0.97 15.84 -9.74
N ILE A 170 1.78 15.88 -8.68
CA ILE A 170 2.01 17.13 -7.93
C ILE A 170 2.73 18.16 -8.80
N GLN A 171 3.76 17.76 -9.55
CA GLN A 171 4.43 18.65 -10.51
C GLN A 171 3.46 19.18 -11.58
N HIS A 172 2.55 18.34 -12.09
CA HIS A 172 1.53 18.73 -13.04
C HIS A 172 0.57 19.79 -12.46
N LEU A 173 0.16 19.64 -11.21
CA LEU A 173 -0.70 20.63 -10.52
C LEU A 173 0.05 21.93 -10.20
N MET A 174 1.32 21.84 -9.79
CA MET A 174 2.17 23.01 -9.57
C MET A 174 2.38 23.82 -10.86
N ALA A 175 2.58 23.16 -12.00
CA ALA A 175 2.72 23.83 -13.29
C ALA A 175 1.46 24.62 -13.70
N GLN A 176 0.31 24.28 -13.12
CA GLN A 176 -0.95 25.01 -13.28
C GLN A 176 -1.19 26.08 -12.21
N GLY A 177 -0.22 26.31 -11.31
CA GLY A 177 -0.33 27.26 -10.21
C GLY A 177 -1.32 26.85 -9.12
N LYS A 178 -1.62 25.54 -8.99
CA LYS A 178 -2.55 25.05 -7.97
C LYS A 178 -1.87 25.01 -6.60
N LYS A 179 -2.59 25.48 -5.58
CA LYS A 179 -2.25 25.22 -4.17
C LYS A 179 -2.80 23.86 -3.77
N ILE A 180 -2.13 23.15 -2.88
CA ILE A 180 -2.40 21.72 -2.65
C ILE A 180 -2.53 21.43 -1.16
N ILE A 181 -3.62 20.76 -0.80
CA ILE A 181 -3.73 19.96 0.43
C ILE A 181 -3.29 18.54 0.10
N TRP A 182 -2.51 17.95 0.99
CA TRP A 182 -2.02 16.58 0.88
C TRP A 182 -2.48 15.73 2.07
N GLY A 183 -2.84 14.49 1.82
CA GLY A 183 -3.02 13.50 2.88
C GLY A 183 -2.95 12.05 2.40
N PRO A 184 -2.95 11.09 3.33
CA PRO A 184 -2.85 11.29 4.77
C PRO A 184 -1.40 11.18 5.28
N ASP A 185 -0.45 10.74 4.45
CA ASP A 185 0.90 10.39 4.89
C ASP A 185 1.85 11.60 4.88
N ARG A 186 2.34 11.99 6.07
CA ARG A 186 3.24 13.14 6.25
C ARG A 186 4.62 12.93 5.63
N HIS A 187 5.14 11.71 5.62
CA HIS A 187 6.49 11.41 5.15
C HIS A 187 6.55 11.45 3.64
N LEU A 188 5.58 10.83 2.97
CA LEU A 188 5.42 10.93 1.52
C LEU A 188 5.14 12.37 1.11
N GLY A 189 4.29 13.10 1.86
CA GLY A 189 4.03 14.52 1.62
C GLY A 189 5.29 15.38 1.72
N GLN A 190 6.09 15.19 2.77
CA GLN A 190 7.35 15.90 2.96
C GLN A 190 8.40 15.52 1.90
N TYR A 191 8.48 14.24 1.55
CA TYR A 191 9.35 13.76 0.48
C TYR A 191 9.02 14.44 -0.85
N ILE A 192 7.73 14.57 -1.18
CA ILE A 192 7.28 15.28 -2.38
C ILE A 192 7.68 16.76 -2.30
N ASN A 193 7.38 17.45 -1.20
CA ASN A 193 7.78 18.87 -1.01
C ASN A 193 9.29 19.05 -1.26
N ASN A 194 10.12 18.18 -0.65
CA ASN A 194 11.57 18.23 -0.80
C ASN A 194 12.04 17.95 -2.23
N LYS A 195 11.37 17.05 -2.96
CA LYS A 195 11.74 16.67 -4.33
C LYS A 195 11.26 17.66 -5.39
N THR A 196 10.11 18.28 -5.20
CA THR A 196 9.47 19.13 -6.21
C THR A 196 9.58 20.62 -5.92
N GLY A 197 9.88 21.00 -4.68
CA GLY A 197 9.77 22.38 -4.20
C GLY A 197 8.33 22.83 -3.98
N ALA A 198 7.37 21.89 -3.87
CA ALA A 198 6.00 22.21 -3.52
C ALA A 198 5.90 22.78 -2.09
N ASP A 199 4.87 23.59 -1.87
CA ASP A 199 4.46 24.10 -0.56
C ASP A 199 3.06 23.55 -0.23
N MET A 200 2.99 22.23 0.01
CA MET A 200 1.74 21.54 0.29
C MET A 200 1.37 21.63 1.77
N ILE A 201 0.06 21.76 2.05
CA ILE A 201 -0.46 21.67 3.41
C ILE A 201 -0.75 20.20 3.75
N LEU A 202 0.02 19.64 4.69
CA LEU A 202 0.05 18.20 4.93
C LEU A 202 -0.83 17.77 6.12
N TRP A 203 -1.71 16.79 5.90
CA TRP A 203 -2.27 15.96 6.96
C TRP A 203 -1.18 15.11 7.62
N GLN A 204 -1.16 15.02 8.95
CA GLN A 204 -0.03 14.44 9.70
C GLN A 204 -0.21 12.97 10.10
N GLY A 205 -0.88 12.17 9.27
CA GLY A 205 -0.89 10.72 9.41
C GLY A 205 0.46 10.10 9.01
N HIS A 206 0.67 8.83 9.35
CA HIS A 206 1.87 8.08 8.95
C HIS A 206 1.58 6.58 8.91
N CYS A 207 2.34 5.87 8.09
CA CYS A 207 2.36 4.42 8.11
C CYS A 207 3.14 3.91 9.32
N ILE A 208 2.51 3.08 10.15
CA ILE A 208 3.14 2.48 11.34
C ILE A 208 4.37 1.61 11.00
N VAL A 209 4.44 1.06 9.78
CA VAL A 209 5.52 0.15 9.38
C VAL A 209 6.76 0.96 9.02
N HIS A 210 6.58 1.97 8.15
CA HIS A 210 7.69 2.78 7.67
C HIS A 210 8.18 3.81 8.69
N ASP A 211 7.32 4.33 9.58
CA ASP A 211 7.71 5.24 10.67
C ASP A 211 8.63 4.57 11.71
N GLU A 212 8.66 3.23 11.76
CA GLU A 212 9.48 2.51 12.73
C GLU A 212 10.97 2.49 12.41
N PHE A 213 11.39 2.63 11.15
CA PHE A 213 12.80 2.53 10.76
C PHE A 213 13.71 3.47 11.59
N LYS A 214 14.82 2.92 12.11
CA LYS A 214 15.72 3.64 13.05
C LYS A 214 17.03 4.01 12.38
N LEU A 215 17.30 5.32 12.32
CA LEU A 215 18.51 5.88 11.70
C LEU A 215 19.79 5.25 12.26
N HIS A 216 19.95 5.23 13.58
CA HIS A 216 21.17 4.74 14.21
C HIS A 216 21.47 3.26 13.87
N GLU A 217 20.45 2.42 13.91
CA GLU A 217 20.61 1.00 13.61
C GLU A 217 20.86 0.77 12.11
N LEU A 218 20.26 1.60 11.24
CA LEU A 218 20.57 1.61 9.81
C LEU A 218 22.03 1.99 9.56
N GLU A 219 22.54 3.02 10.24
CA GLU A 219 23.95 3.43 10.12
C GLU A 219 24.90 2.31 10.55
N VAL A 220 24.61 1.63 11.68
CA VAL A 220 25.38 0.45 12.12
C VAL A 220 25.34 -0.67 11.07
N LEU A 221 24.19 -0.88 10.43
CA LEU A 221 24.05 -1.88 9.38
C LEU A 221 24.85 -1.50 8.12
N MET A 222 24.86 -0.23 7.74
CA MET A 222 25.66 0.30 6.63
C MET A 222 27.16 0.18 6.91
N GLU A 223 27.62 0.41 8.15
CA GLU A 223 29.02 0.17 8.55
C GLU A 223 29.41 -1.31 8.41
N LYS A 224 28.48 -2.23 8.69
CA LYS A 224 28.69 -3.67 8.53
C LYS A 224 28.71 -4.11 7.06
N TYR A 225 27.98 -3.42 6.19
CA TYR A 225 27.87 -3.70 4.77
C TYR A 225 28.13 -2.43 3.93
N PRO A 226 29.39 -1.96 3.87
CA PRO A 226 29.71 -0.65 3.27
C PRO A 226 29.44 -0.56 1.77
N ASP A 227 29.38 -1.69 1.07
CA ASP A 227 29.09 -1.77 -0.37
C ASP A 227 27.60 -2.07 -0.66
N ALA A 228 26.75 -2.11 0.36
CA ALA A 228 25.32 -2.33 0.18
C ALA A 228 24.60 -1.07 -0.29
N GLU A 229 23.71 -1.21 -1.26
CA GLU A 229 22.79 -0.12 -1.64
C GLU A 229 21.53 -0.15 -0.75
N VAL A 230 21.08 1.02 -0.30
CA VAL A 230 19.91 1.21 0.56
C VAL A 230 18.71 1.66 -0.29
N LEU A 231 17.69 0.82 -0.39
CA LEU A 231 16.46 1.07 -1.14
C LEU A 231 15.31 1.34 -0.15
N VAL A 232 14.71 2.52 -0.22
CA VAL A 232 13.78 3.03 0.81
C VAL A 232 12.43 3.40 0.21
N HIS A 233 11.35 3.05 0.90
CA HIS A 233 10.01 3.53 0.53
C HIS A 233 9.79 4.98 1.02
N PRO A 234 9.18 5.88 0.23
CA PRO A 234 9.03 7.30 0.58
C PRO A 234 8.08 7.59 1.75
N GLU A 235 7.38 6.58 2.28
CA GLU A 235 6.64 6.67 3.55
C GLU A 235 7.56 6.63 4.79
N SER A 236 8.88 6.47 4.59
CA SER A 236 9.85 6.43 5.69
C SER A 236 10.23 7.84 6.17
N PRO A 237 10.66 8.00 7.44
CA PRO A 237 11.15 9.27 7.95
C PRO A 237 12.25 9.88 7.08
N GLU A 238 12.31 11.22 7.02
CA GLU A 238 13.31 11.96 6.23
C GLU A 238 14.75 11.55 6.57
N SER A 239 15.03 11.25 7.84
CA SER A 239 16.33 10.76 8.29
C SER A 239 16.75 9.43 7.65
N ILE A 240 15.79 8.54 7.36
CA ILE A 240 16.02 7.27 6.67
C ILE A 240 16.17 7.52 5.16
N ILE A 241 15.29 8.35 4.59
CA ILE A 241 15.35 8.77 3.19
C ILE A 241 16.72 9.39 2.85
N ALA A 242 17.28 10.19 3.76
CA ALA A 242 18.59 10.83 3.57
C ALA A 242 19.77 9.84 3.48
N LYS A 243 19.58 8.58 3.88
CA LYS A 243 20.58 7.50 3.76
C LYS A 243 20.35 6.58 2.55
N ALA A 244 19.30 6.84 1.77
CA ALA A 244 18.91 5.97 0.67
C ALA A 244 19.74 6.22 -0.60
N ASP A 245 20.18 5.15 -1.25
CA ASP A 245 20.69 5.20 -2.63
C ASP A 245 19.54 5.27 -3.65
N PHE A 246 18.37 4.74 -3.28
CA PHE A 246 17.15 4.84 -4.08
C PHE A 246 15.91 5.02 -3.21
N VAL A 247 14.99 5.87 -3.65
CA VAL A 247 13.70 6.10 -2.99
C VAL A 247 12.56 5.95 -3.99
N GLY A 248 11.59 5.08 -3.71
CA GLY A 248 10.45 4.86 -4.61
C GLY A 248 9.40 3.91 -4.07
N SER A 249 8.32 3.72 -4.84
CA SER A 249 7.28 2.71 -4.56
C SER A 249 7.85 1.29 -4.54
N THR A 250 7.07 0.31 -4.09
CA THR A 250 7.46 -1.11 -4.11
C THR A 250 7.91 -1.59 -5.49
N LYS A 251 7.12 -1.29 -6.54
CA LYS A 251 7.47 -1.60 -7.94
C LYS A 251 8.79 -0.95 -8.35
N GLN A 252 8.99 0.31 -7.96
CA GLN A 252 10.21 1.05 -8.26
C GLN A 252 11.43 0.52 -7.49
N ILE A 253 11.27 0.11 -6.23
CA ILE A 253 12.31 -0.54 -5.42
C ILE A 253 12.74 -1.87 -6.06
N ILE A 254 11.77 -2.68 -6.52
CA ILE A 254 12.08 -3.93 -7.24
C ILE A 254 12.89 -3.64 -8.51
N ALA A 255 12.47 -2.66 -9.29
CA ALA A 255 13.19 -2.25 -10.50
C ALA A 255 14.61 -1.74 -10.18
N ALA A 256 14.76 -0.94 -9.13
CA ALA A 256 16.05 -0.42 -8.68
C ALA A 256 16.98 -1.55 -8.20
N GLY A 257 16.48 -2.50 -7.40
CA GLY A 257 17.27 -3.64 -6.95
C GLY A 257 17.78 -4.52 -8.10
N LYS A 258 16.95 -4.69 -9.14
CA LYS A 258 17.34 -5.39 -10.38
C LYS A 258 18.41 -4.64 -11.18
N ALA A 259 18.30 -3.31 -11.26
CA ALA A 259 19.25 -2.46 -12.00
C ALA A 259 20.56 -2.20 -11.24
N SER A 260 20.51 -2.29 -9.92
CA SER A 260 21.64 -2.11 -9.01
C SER A 260 22.81 -3.04 -9.35
N LYS A 261 24.03 -2.58 -9.12
CA LYS A 261 25.25 -3.39 -9.27
C LYS A 261 25.76 -3.96 -7.96
N ALA A 262 25.20 -3.52 -6.82
CA ALA A 262 25.59 -4.03 -5.51
C ALA A 262 25.15 -5.50 -5.34
N ASP A 263 26.01 -6.29 -4.70
CA ASP A 263 25.74 -7.68 -4.33
C ASP A 263 24.83 -7.77 -3.09
N THR A 264 24.78 -6.70 -2.29
CA THR A 264 23.94 -6.61 -1.09
C THR A 264 23.00 -5.41 -1.20
N LEU A 265 21.73 -5.62 -0.86
CA LEU A 265 20.69 -4.59 -0.84
C LEU A 265 20.08 -4.52 0.57
N ILE A 266 20.05 -3.34 1.16
CA ILE A 266 19.31 -3.05 2.39
C ILE A 266 17.96 -2.46 1.97
N ILE A 267 16.85 -3.08 2.37
CA ILE A 267 15.51 -2.69 1.96
C ILE A 267 14.75 -2.13 3.17
N ALA A 268 14.38 -0.85 3.11
CA ALA A 268 13.55 -0.18 4.11
C ALA A 268 12.10 -0.06 3.61
N THR A 269 11.38 -1.18 3.70
CA THR A 269 9.95 -1.27 3.46
C THR A 269 9.38 -2.51 4.18
N ASP A 270 8.12 -2.84 3.96
CA ASP A 270 7.51 -4.06 4.50
C ASP A 270 8.22 -5.34 4.00
N TYR A 271 8.38 -6.31 4.88
CA TYR A 271 9.10 -7.56 4.68
C TYR A 271 8.45 -8.44 3.60
N GLY A 272 7.14 -8.36 3.37
CA GLY A 272 6.50 -9.17 2.32
C GLY A 272 7.08 -8.91 0.93
N LEU A 273 7.70 -7.74 0.70
CA LEU A 273 8.40 -7.43 -0.55
C LEU A 273 9.59 -8.37 -0.82
N PHE A 274 10.16 -8.98 0.22
CA PHE A 274 11.33 -9.86 0.11
C PHE A 274 11.04 -11.10 -0.73
N TYR A 275 9.81 -11.63 -0.71
CA TYR A 275 9.42 -12.73 -1.60
C TYR A 275 9.68 -12.35 -3.05
N LYS A 276 9.09 -11.24 -3.52
CA LYS A 276 9.24 -10.80 -4.91
C LYS A 276 10.68 -10.41 -5.24
N MET A 277 11.35 -9.73 -4.31
CA MET A 277 12.75 -9.35 -4.48
C MET A 277 13.66 -10.57 -4.65
N SER A 278 13.47 -11.62 -3.85
CA SER A 278 14.28 -12.84 -3.94
C SER A 278 14.14 -13.55 -5.29
N GLN A 279 12.95 -13.48 -5.92
CA GLN A 279 12.74 -13.99 -7.28
C GLN A 279 13.45 -13.14 -8.34
N VAL A 280 13.43 -11.81 -8.19
CA VAL A 280 13.96 -10.87 -9.19
C VAL A 280 15.48 -10.75 -9.12
N VAL A 281 16.07 -10.87 -7.93
CA VAL A 281 17.52 -10.79 -7.69
C VAL A 281 18.04 -11.99 -6.86
N PRO A 282 17.93 -13.22 -7.37
CA PRO A 282 18.21 -14.45 -6.59
C PRO A 282 19.67 -14.58 -6.15
N ASN A 283 20.58 -13.88 -6.81
CA ASN A 283 22.02 -13.92 -6.51
C ASN A 283 22.47 -12.81 -5.56
N LYS A 284 21.56 -11.91 -5.14
CA LYS A 284 21.88 -10.80 -4.24
C LYS A 284 21.51 -11.14 -2.81
N ARG A 285 22.29 -10.61 -1.87
CA ARG A 285 21.94 -10.63 -0.45
C ARG A 285 20.93 -9.53 -0.16
N LEU A 286 19.75 -9.91 0.33
CA LEU A 286 18.72 -8.97 0.77
C LEU A 286 18.74 -8.86 2.29
N ILE A 287 18.74 -7.64 2.82
CA ILE A 287 18.77 -7.37 4.26
C ILE A 287 17.64 -6.40 4.61
N PRO A 288 16.75 -6.73 5.56
CA PRO A 288 15.72 -5.78 6.01
C PRO A 288 16.37 -4.65 6.81
N ALA A 289 15.94 -3.43 6.54
CA ALA A 289 16.35 -2.28 7.35
C ALA A 289 15.76 -2.42 8.78
N PRO A 290 16.49 -1.97 9.81
CA PRO A 290 16.09 -2.18 11.19
C PRO A 290 14.97 -1.21 11.63
N THR A 291 13.93 -1.76 12.24
CA THR A 291 12.78 -1.04 12.84
C THR A 291 12.82 -0.98 14.37
N GLY A 292 13.59 -1.87 15.01
CA GLY A 292 13.83 -1.89 16.45
C GLY A 292 15.21 -1.36 16.83
N GLY A 293 15.35 -0.83 18.05
CA GLY A 293 16.66 -0.55 18.68
C GLY A 293 17.10 -1.70 19.60
N LYS A 294 18.16 -1.50 20.39
CA LYS A 294 18.60 -2.44 21.47
C LYS A 294 17.54 -2.78 22.53
N SER A 295 16.34 -2.21 22.47
CA SER A 295 15.16 -2.59 23.26
C SER A 295 14.18 -3.40 22.40
N ALA A 296 13.61 -4.47 22.97
CA ALA A 296 12.66 -5.38 22.33
C ALA A 296 11.27 -4.77 22.05
N THR A 297 11.19 -3.47 21.72
CA THR A 297 9.94 -2.69 21.60
C THR A 297 9.66 -2.34 20.15
N CYS A 298 9.71 -3.34 19.28
CA CYS A 298 9.36 -3.23 17.88
C CYS A 298 7.87 -3.61 17.73
N LYS A 299 7.00 -2.75 17.17
CA LYS A 299 5.56 -3.07 17.07
C LYS A 299 5.24 -3.87 15.82
N SER A 300 5.82 -3.49 14.66
CA SER A 300 5.55 -4.16 13.38
C SER A 300 6.70 -5.04 12.90
N CYS A 301 7.94 -4.68 13.22
CA CYS A 301 9.14 -5.35 12.72
C CYS A 301 9.21 -5.43 11.20
N ALA A 302 8.78 -4.35 10.55
CA ALA A 302 8.61 -4.26 9.11
C ALA A 302 7.54 -5.22 8.56
N HIS A 303 6.65 -5.75 9.39
CA HIS A 303 5.48 -6.52 8.95
C HIS A 303 4.20 -5.75 9.26
N CYS A 304 3.45 -5.38 8.23
CA CYS A 304 2.14 -4.80 8.40
C CYS A 304 1.18 -5.85 9.01
N PRO A 305 0.67 -5.63 10.24
CA PRO A 305 -0.18 -6.60 10.90
C PRO A 305 -1.47 -6.86 10.11
N TRP A 306 -2.03 -5.84 9.47
CA TRP A 306 -3.23 -5.99 8.64
C TRP A 306 -3.00 -6.69 7.31
N MET A 307 -1.82 -6.52 6.69
CA MET A 307 -1.48 -7.35 5.52
C MET A 307 -1.37 -8.82 5.92
N GLY A 308 -0.77 -9.07 7.10
CA GLY A 308 -0.68 -10.40 7.69
C GLY A 308 -2.04 -11.07 7.93
N MET A 309 -3.14 -10.31 8.12
CA MET A 309 -4.48 -10.90 8.32
C MET A 309 -5.01 -11.67 7.10
N ASN A 310 -4.38 -11.54 5.93
CA ASN A 310 -4.71 -12.33 4.75
C ASN A 310 -4.02 -13.69 4.86
N THR A 311 -4.78 -14.79 4.90
CA THR A 311 -4.25 -16.15 5.09
C THR A 311 -4.84 -17.14 4.09
N LEU A 312 -4.21 -18.30 3.91
CA LEU A 312 -4.82 -19.40 3.15
C LEU A 312 -6.15 -19.87 3.76
N VAL A 313 -6.29 -19.85 5.08
CA VAL A 313 -7.48 -20.35 5.78
C VAL A 313 -8.69 -19.47 5.49
N ASN A 314 -8.60 -18.18 5.79
CA ASN A 314 -9.72 -17.26 5.58
C ASN A 314 -9.95 -16.96 4.09
N LEU A 315 -8.94 -17.04 3.22
CA LEU A 315 -9.12 -17.01 1.77
C LEU A 315 -9.99 -18.20 1.30
N TYR A 316 -9.67 -19.41 1.76
CA TYR A 316 -10.46 -20.60 1.44
C TYR A 316 -11.90 -20.48 1.93
N GLU A 317 -12.10 -20.06 3.18
CA GLU A 317 -13.44 -19.89 3.78
C GLU A 317 -14.25 -18.83 3.03
N THR A 318 -13.64 -17.68 2.75
CA THR A 318 -14.24 -16.59 1.99
C THR A 318 -14.68 -17.06 0.59
N LEU A 319 -13.83 -17.81 -0.13
CA LEU A 319 -14.17 -18.35 -1.45
C LEU A 319 -15.24 -19.44 -1.40
N ARG A 320 -15.21 -20.31 -0.39
CA ARG A 320 -16.18 -21.38 -0.20
C ARG A 320 -17.58 -20.80 0.03
N ASP A 321 -17.67 -19.85 0.95
CA ASP A 321 -18.93 -19.32 1.46
C ASP A 321 -19.37 -18.01 0.79
N MET A 322 -18.53 -17.43 -0.08
CA MET A 322 -18.73 -16.12 -0.72
C MET A 322 -19.03 -15.02 0.29
N GLN A 323 -18.22 -14.95 1.34
CA GLN A 323 -18.31 -13.95 2.42
C GLN A 323 -17.38 -12.76 2.16
N ASN A 324 -17.36 -11.78 3.07
CA ASN A 324 -16.46 -10.61 3.01
C ASN A 324 -16.55 -9.85 1.67
N ILE A 325 -17.78 -9.74 1.15
CA ILE A 325 -18.07 -8.96 -0.05
C ILE A 325 -17.90 -7.49 0.29
N VAL A 326 -17.10 -6.81 -0.53
CA VAL A 326 -16.89 -5.36 -0.44
C VAL A 326 -18.08 -4.66 -1.07
N GLU A 327 -18.78 -3.89 -0.26
CA GLU A 327 -19.90 -3.04 -0.66
C GLU A 327 -19.52 -1.58 -0.50
N VAL A 328 -19.89 -0.76 -1.48
CA VAL A 328 -19.65 0.69 -1.48
C VAL A 328 -20.94 1.37 -1.91
N ASP A 329 -21.38 2.39 -1.15
CA ASP A 329 -22.54 3.21 -1.50
C ASP A 329 -22.35 3.84 -2.89
N GLU A 330 -23.33 3.69 -3.78
CA GLU A 330 -23.20 4.08 -5.18
C GLU A 330 -22.98 5.60 -5.35
N GLN A 331 -23.63 6.42 -4.52
CA GLN A 331 -23.45 7.87 -4.59
C GLN A 331 -22.02 8.28 -4.20
N THR A 332 -21.48 7.64 -3.18
CA THR A 332 -20.10 7.85 -2.72
C THR A 332 -19.10 7.28 -3.72
N ARG A 333 -19.40 6.10 -4.29
CA ARG A 333 -18.61 5.45 -5.34
C ARG A 333 -18.43 6.36 -6.55
N LEU A 334 -19.52 6.94 -7.07
CA LEU A 334 -19.48 7.82 -8.24
C LEU A 334 -18.63 9.06 -8.00
N LYS A 335 -18.62 9.60 -6.77
CA LYS A 335 -17.75 10.71 -6.39
C LYS A 335 -16.29 10.28 -6.34
N ALA A 336 -15.98 9.15 -5.68
CA ALA A 336 -14.62 8.61 -5.58
C ALA A 336 -14.05 8.16 -6.94
N LEU A 337 -14.91 7.76 -7.88
CA LEU A 337 -14.52 7.36 -9.23
C LEU A 337 -13.88 8.50 -10.02
N ILE A 338 -14.31 9.74 -9.80
CA ILE A 338 -13.81 10.92 -10.53
C ILE A 338 -12.29 11.11 -10.32
N PRO A 339 -11.78 11.31 -9.09
CA PRO A 339 -10.35 11.47 -8.87
C PRO A 339 -9.56 10.18 -9.14
N LEU A 340 -10.18 9.02 -9.04
CA LEU A 340 -9.53 7.75 -9.35
C LEU A 340 -9.28 7.60 -10.85
N ASN A 341 -10.26 7.92 -11.70
CA ASN A 341 -10.09 7.94 -13.15
C ASN A 341 -9.07 9.01 -13.57
N ARG A 342 -9.07 10.21 -12.94
CA ARG A 342 -8.03 11.22 -13.19
C ARG A 342 -6.62 10.66 -12.95
N MET A 343 -6.42 9.92 -11.85
CA MET A 343 -5.15 9.27 -11.55
C MET A 343 -4.75 8.24 -12.62
N LEU A 344 -5.68 7.36 -13.00
CA LEU A 344 -5.43 6.30 -13.98
C LEU A 344 -5.13 6.90 -15.36
N ASP A 345 -5.97 7.81 -15.84
CA ASP A 345 -5.81 8.49 -17.13
C ASP A 345 -4.48 9.24 -17.21
N PHE A 346 -4.12 9.97 -16.15
CA PHE A 346 -2.81 10.63 -16.08
C PHE A 346 -1.66 9.61 -16.13
N SER A 347 -1.77 8.51 -15.38
CA SER A 347 -0.74 7.48 -15.34
C SER A 347 -0.54 6.79 -16.70
N TYR A 348 -1.62 6.58 -17.46
CA TYR A 348 -1.56 6.10 -18.83
C TYR A 348 -0.91 7.11 -19.77
N GLN A 349 -1.29 8.39 -19.69
CA GLN A 349 -0.73 9.45 -20.53
C GLN A 349 0.78 9.65 -20.30
N GLN A 350 1.25 9.43 -19.07
CA GLN A 350 2.67 9.53 -18.71
C GLN A 350 3.44 8.21 -18.92
N GLY A 351 2.78 7.14 -19.37
CA GLY A 351 3.41 5.82 -19.54
C GLY A 351 3.87 5.16 -18.23
N ILE A 352 3.34 5.61 -17.09
CA ILE A 352 3.56 5.00 -15.77
C ILE A 352 2.80 3.68 -15.68
N LEU A 353 1.57 3.68 -16.23
CA LEU A 353 0.79 2.47 -16.48
C LEU A 353 0.88 2.11 -17.96
N THR A 354 1.14 0.84 -18.24
CA THR A 354 1.10 0.25 -19.58
C THR A 354 -0.22 -0.47 -19.79
N ALA A 355 -0.84 -0.28 -20.97
CA ALA A 355 -2.12 -0.89 -21.29
C ALA A 355 -2.07 -2.42 -21.50
N GLY A 356 -0.88 -3.04 -21.41
CA GLY A 356 -0.64 -4.47 -21.66
C GLY A 356 -0.40 -5.32 -20.41
N ASP A 357 -0.47 -4.74 -19.21
CA ASP A 357 -0.17 -5.43 -17.93
C ASP A 357 -1.45 -6.01 -17.27
N ALA A 358 -2.54 -6.16 -18.03
CA ALA A 358 -3.83 -6.66 -17.56
C ALA A 358 -4.12 -8.08 -18.03
#